data_AF-A0A8T4WEL2-F1
#
_entry.id   AF-A0A8T4WEL2-F1
#
_cell.length_a   1.000
_cell.length_b   1.000
_cell.length_c   1.000
_cell.angle_alpha   90.00
_cell.angle_beta   90.00
_cell.angle_gamma   90.00
#
_symmetry.space_group_name_H-M   'P 1'
#
loop_
_entity.id
_entity.type
_entity.pdbx_description
1 polymer ?
#
loop_
_entity_poly.entity_id
_entity_poly.type
_entity_poly.pdbx_seq_one_letter_code
_entity_poly.pdbx_strand_id
1 'polypeptide(L)'
;MTEWIEVELDWAYFIAQSTLEMQRVKRRVPVGSLVLEKEKEQDEETGQAWISTYYAIVEESGLRRLPGKTQATDYIIDMLIEYMKSKRKMPPNTRIEEIYKNGNAKLKYEPSEYDSFSIRLTPQKVGENVENFLRLLGETAKTRFTPSEVWKVEPAKSGRSKCRTCGGKIPKGQLRLGEPGYYQDHLTYKWHHFDCKADEIWGIPKDMLDGLDDLEDDAKEAVKEELWS
;
A
#
# COMPACT_ATOMS: atom_id res chain seq x y z
N MET A 1 12.06 -6.62 -6.71
CA MET A 1 12.23 -5.15 -6.79
C MET A 1 11.11 -4.54 -7.62
N THR A 2 10.25 -3.73 -7.01
CA THR A 2 9.23 -2.96 -7.74
C THR A 2 9.90 -1.77 -8.41
N GLU A 3 9.80 -1.67 -9.74
CA GLU A 3 10.29 -0.52 -10.51
C GLU A 3 9.43 0.73 -10.23
N TRP A 4 10.03 1.91 -10.31
CA TRP A 4 9.35 3.19 -10.05
C TRP A 4 9.66 4.18 -11.16
N ILE A 5 8.63 4.81 -11.73
CA ILE A 5 8.81 5.84 -12.76
C ILE A 5 8.55 7.23 -12.19
N GLU A 6 9.16 8.26 -12.79
CA GLU A 6 8.78 9.65 -12.54
C GLU A 6 7.49 9.99 -13.29
N VAL A 7 6.61 10.76 -12.64
CA VAL A 7 5.36 11.26 -13.23
C VAL A 7 5.17 12.72 -12.86
N GLU A 8 4.66 13.51 -13.81
CA GLU A 8 4.29 14.90 -13.60
C GLU A 8 2.77 14.99 -13.62
N LEU A 9 2.16 14.95 -12.43
CA LEU A 9 0.70 15.04 -12.23
C LEU A 9 0.42 16.01 -11.09
N ASP A 10 -0.41 17.02 -11.32
CA ASP A 10 -0.64 18.10 -10.36
C ASP A 10 -1.46 17.66 -9.14
N TRP A 11 -2.62 17.05 -9.40
CA TRP A 11 -3.51 16.53 -8.36
C TRP A 11 -3.87 15.08 -8.64
N ALA A 12 -2.97 14.19 -8.24
CA ALA A 12 -3.19 12.76 -8.42
C ALA A 12 -2.92 11.97 -7.16
N TYR A 13 -3.55 10.80 -7.09
CA TYR A 13 -3.32 9.75 -6.12
C TYR A 13 -2.99 8.47 -6.86
N PHE A 14 -2.39 7.51 -6.19
CA PHE A 14 -2.21 6.17 -6.74
C PHE A 14 -2.55 5.12 -5.69
N ILE A 15 -3.05 3.98 -6.17
CA ILE A 15 -3.26 2.77 -5.39
C ILE A 15 -2.12 1.84 -5.76
N ALA A 16 -1.23 1.57 -4.79
CA ALA A 16 -0.10 0.69 -5.01
C ALA A 16 -0.59 -0.77 -5.13
N GLN A 17 -0.08 -1.51 -6.11
CA GLN A 17 -0.43 -2.93 -6.30
C GLN A 17 -0.05 -3.79 -5.09
N SER A 18 1.07 -3.46 -4.45
CA SER A 18 1.64 -4.19 -3.31
C SER A 18 0.83 -4.04 -2.02
N THR A 19 0.39 -2.82 -1.72
CA THR A 19 -0.24 -2.49 -0.44
C THR A 19 -1.74 -2.26 -0.56
N LEU A 20 -2.24 -1.94 -1.75
CA LEU A 20 -3.62 -1.53 -2.01
C LEU A 20 -4.04 -0.32 -1.16
N GLU A 21 -3.07 0.50 -0.75
CA GLU A 21 -3.33 1.78 -0.12
C GLU A 21 -3.28 2.90 -1.15
N MET A 22 -4.12 3.91 -0.93
CA MET A 22 -4.09 5.13 -1.72
C MET A 22 -3.12 6.14 -1.12
N GLN A 23 -2.22 6.63 -1.97
CA GLN A 23 -1.20 7.61 -1.61
C GLN A 23 -1.27 8.79 -2.57
N ARG A 24 -0.94 9.99 -2.11
CA ARG A 24 -0.83 11.16 -2.99
C ARG A 24 0.40 11.02 -3.88
N VAL A 25 0.24 11.26 -5.18
CA VAL A 25 1.36 11.36 -6.12
C VAL A 25 2.19 12.59 -5.74
N LYS A 26 3.51 12.39 -5.62
CA LYS A 26 4.48 13.47 -5.38
C LYS A 26 5.40 13.67 -6.58
N ARG A 27 6.16 12.62 -6.92
CA ARG A 27 7.16 12.65 -8.00
C ARG A 27 7.30 11.31 -8.71
N ARG A 28 7.20 10.21 -7.97
CA ARG A 28 7.33 8.85 -8.49
C ARG A 28 6.16 7.98 -8.07
N VAL A 29 5.86 7.00 -8.90
CA VAL A 29 4.80 6.01 -8.66
C VAL A 29 5.33 4.63 -9.02
N PRO A 30 5.04 3.57 -8.24
CA PRO A 30 5.51 2.23 -8.55
C PRO A 30 4.79 1.68 -9.78
N VAL A 31 5.53 1.00 -10.66
CA VAL A 31 4.99 0.24 -11.78
C VAL A 31 3.96 -0.76 -11.27
N GLY A 32 2.86 -0.91 -12.01
CA GLY A 32 1.70 -1.71 -11.64
C GLY A 32 0.65 -0.96 -10.80
N SER A 33 0.93 0.26 -10.32
CA SER A 33 -0.06 1.04 -9.58
C SER A 33 -1.18 1.57 -10.48
N LEU A 34 -2.37 1.77 -9.89
CA LEU A 34 -3.46 2.52 -10.51
C LEU A 34 -3.39 3.98 -10.06
N VAL A 35 -3.22 4.91 -10.99
CA VAL A 35 -3.29 6.36 -10.76
C VAL A 35 -4.73 6.85 -10.91
N LEU A 36 -5.13 7.75 -10.02
CA LEU A 36 -6.36 8.53 -10.03
C LEU A 36 -5.97 10.01 -10.07
N GLU A 37 -5.99 10.59 -11.27
CA GLU A 37 -5.79 12.01 -11.48
C GLU A 37 -7.12 12.75 -11.33
N LYS A 38 -7.09 13.88 -10.64
CA LYS A 38 -8.24 14.68 -10.28
C LYS A 38 -8.14 16.03 -10.97
N GLU A 39 -9.18 16.41 -11.69
CA GLU A 39 -9.25 17.73 -12.33
C GLU A 39 -10.49 18.46 -11.85
N LYS A 40 -10.37 19.77 -11.64
CA LYS A 40 -11.50 20.64 -11.37
C LYS A 40 -12.06 21.09 -12.70
N GLU A 41 -13.27 20.65 -12.99
CA GLU A 41 -14.03 21.10 -14.14
C GLU A 41 -15.08 22.11 -13.70
N GLN A 42 -15.46 22.98 -14.62
CA GLN A 42 -16.48 24.00 -14.41
C GLN A 42 -17.33 24.13 -15.66
N ASP A 43 -18.64 24.19 -15.48
CA ASP A 43 -19.57 24.52 -16.54
C ASP A 43 -19.45 26.01 -16.88
N GLU A 44 -19.15 26.31 -18.14
CA GLU A 44 -18.84 27.67 -18.61
C GLU A 44 -20.05 28.61 -18.55
N GLU A 45 -21.27 28.09 -18.59
CA GLU A 45 -22.50 28.90 -18.62
C GLU A 45 -23.04 29.16 -17.21
N THR A 46 -23.06 28.14 -16.35
CA THR A 46 -23.64 28.18 -15.00
C THR A 46 -22.59 28.47 -13.92
N GLY A 47 -21.31 28.31 -14.23
CA GLY A 47 -20.20 28.42 -13.27
C GLY A 47 -20.16 27.28 -12.25
N GLN A 48 -20.97 26.23 -12.40
CA GLN A 48 -20.98 25.09 -11.49
C GLN A 48 -19.69 24.27 -11.66
N ALA A 49 -18.99 23.99 -10.55
CA ALA A 49 -17.76 23.20 -10.57
C ALA A 49 -17.97 21.76 -10.07
N TRP A 50 -17.26 20.81 -10.65
CA TRP A 50 -17.15 19.42 -10.18
C TRP A 50 -15.71 18.91 -10.26
N ILE A 51 -15.48 17.75 -9.64
CA ILE A 51 -14.17 17.08 -9.70
C ILE A 51 -14.32 15.86 -10.59
N SER A 52 -13.60 15.85 -11.70
CA SER A 52 -13.45 14.68 -12.56
C SER A 52 -12.30 13.81 -12.08
N THR A 53 -12.40 12.51 -12.33
CA THR A 53 -11.33 11.55 -12.02
C THR A 53 -10.96 10.75 -13.26
N TYR A 54 -9.71 10.87 -13.67
CA TYR A 54 -9.11 10.11 -14.77
C TYR A 54 -8.22 9.01 -14.22
N TYR A 55 -8.22 7.87 -14.88
CA TYR A 55 -7.52 6.67 -14.41
C TYR A 55 -6.38 6.31 -15.35
N ALA A 56 -5.26 5.85 -14.80
CA ALA A 56 -4.14 5.34 -15.58
C ALA A 56 -3.44 4.18 -14.86
N ILE A 57 -2.84 3.26 -15.60
CA ILE A 57 -1.96 2.24 -15.04
C ILE A 57 -0.52 2.70 -15.25
N VAL A 58 0.31 2.51 -14.23
CA VAL A 58 1.74 2.79 -14.30
C VAL A 58 2.46 1.60 -14.93
N GLU A 59 3.09 1.81 -16.07
CA GLU A 59 3.91 0.84 -16.79
C GLU A 59 5.36 1.32 -16.82
N GLU A 60 6.31 0.43 -17.13
CA GLU A 60 7.72 0.82 -17.23
C GLU A 60 7.96 1.93 -18.26
N SER A 61 7.15 1.96 -19.33
CA SER A 61 7.21 2.96 -20.39
C SER A 61 6.45 4.26 -20.09
N GLY A 62 5.73 4.36 -18.96
CA GLY A 62 4.94 5.54 -18.61
C GLY A 62 3.52 5.23 -18.13
N LEU A 63 2.62 6.20 -18.28
CA LEU A 63 1.21 6.08 -17.86
C LEU A 63 0.33 5.62 -19.02
N ARG A 64 -0.33 4.47 -18.88
CA ARG A 64 -1.38 4.03 -19.81
C ARG A 64 -2.74 4.47 -19.32
N ARG A 65 -3.36 5.41 -20.02
CA ARG A 65 -4.72 5.92 -19.71
C ARG A 65 -5.77 4.83 -19.86
N LEU A 66 -6.73 4.82 -18.94
CA LEU A 66 -7.89 3.95 -18.96
C LEU A 66 -9.14 4.71 -19.44
N PRO A 67 -10.06 4.07 -20.18
CA PRO A 67 -11.28 4.72 -20.67
C PRO A 67 -12.20 5.25 -19.56
N GLY A 68 -12.13 4.70 -18.35
CA GLY A 68 -12.92 5.17 -17.23
C GLY A 68 -12.91 4.23 -16.02
N LYS A 69 -13.81 4.51 -15.09
CA LYS A 69 -13.90 3.81 -13.79
C LYS A 69 -14.13 2.30 -13.92
N THR A 70 -14.83 1.84 -14.97
CA THR A 70 -15.09 0.42 -15.17
C THR A 70 -13.80 -0.37 -15.38
N GLN A 71 -12.91 0.09 -16.28
CA GLN A 71 -11.62 -0.56 -16.53
C GLN A 71 -10.69 -0.42 -15.33
N ALA A 72 -10.74 0.71 -14.63
CA ALA A 72 -10.01 0.89 -13.37
C ALA A 72 -10.48 -0.09 -12.29
N THR A 73 -11.79 -0.34 -12.20
CA THR A 73 -12.38 -1.30 -11.26
C THR A 73 -11.96 -2.73 -11.59
N ASP A 74 -11.93 -3.09 -12.88
CA ASP A 74 -11.47 -4.41 -13.33
C ASP A 74 -9.99 -4.64 -12.94
N TYR A 75 -9.15 -3.63 -13.16
CA TYR A 75 -7.74 -3.67 -12.72
C TYR A 75 -7.60 -3.78 -11.20
N ILE A 76 -8.39 -3.02 -10.43
CA ILE A 76 -8.43 -3.15 -8.96
C ILE A 76 -8.81 -4.57 -8.55
N ILE A 77 -9.82 -5.18 -9.19
CA ILE A 77 -10.23 -6.56 -8.86
C ILE A 77 -9.03 -7.51 -9.00
N ASP A 78 -8.24 -7.37 -10.06
CA ASP A 78 -7.08 -8.21 -10.28
C ASP A 78 -5.99 -7.97 -9.20
N MET A 79 -5.70 -6.70 -8.86
CA MET A 79 -4.77 -6.38 -7.75
C MET A 79 -5.26 -6.93 -6.40
N LEU A 80 -6.56 -6.83 -6.10
CA LEU A 80 -7.14 -7.36 -4.85
C LEU A 80 -7.00 -8.89 -4.78
N ILE A 81 -7.27 -9.59 -5.89
CA ILE A 81 -7.14 -11.05 -5.97
C ILE A 81 -5.69 -11.49 -5.79
N GLU A 82 -4.75 -10.81 -6.44
CA GLU A 82 -3.32 -11.08 -6.30
C GLU A 82 -2.83 -10.87 -4.86
N TYR A 83 -3.25 -9.78 -4.21
CA TYR A 83 -2.95 -9.53 -2.80
C TYR A 83 -3.50 -10.65 -1.90
N MET A 84 -4.77 -11.02 -2.07
CA MET A 84 -5.39 -12.08 -1.26
C MET A 84 -4.70 -13.42 -1.44
N LYS A 85 -4.29 -13.76 -2.67
CA LYS A 85 -3.58 -15.01 -2.97
C LYS A 85 -2.18 -15.02 -2.37
N SER A 86 -1.42 -13.94 -2.55
CA SER A 86 -0.02 -13.84 -2.11
C SER A 86 0.11 -13.68 -0.60
N LYS A 87 -0.64 -12.74 0.00
CA LYS A 87 -0.53 -12.40 1.43
C LYS A 87 -1.45 -13.24 2.32
N ARG A 88 -2.41 -13.98 1.74
CA ARG A 88 -3.41 -14.79 2.49
C ARG A 88 -4.18 -13.97 3.55
N LYS A 89 -4.37 -12.66 3.30
CA LYS A 89 -5.04 -11.70 4.18
C LYS A 89 -6.11 -10.93 3.41
N MET A 90 -7.12 -10.44 4.12
CA MET A 90 -8.08 -9.49 3.55
C MET A 90 -7.38 -8.17 3.17
N PRO A 91 -7.63 -7.62 1.97
CA PRO A 91 -7.06 -6.34 1.58
C PRO A 91 -7.44 -5.20 2.53
N PRO A 92 -6.58 -4.18 2.70
CA PRO A 92 -6.94 -2.99 3.47
C PRO A 92 -8.14 -2.27 2.86
N ASN A 93 -8.86 -1.53 3.71
CA ASN A 93 -10.01 -0.73 3.34
C ASN A 93 -11.08 -1.48 2.52
N THR A 94 -11.19 -2.79 2.74
CA THR A 94 -12.09 -3.68 1.99
C THR A 94 -13.01 -4.41 2.95
N ARG A 95 -14.32 -4.39 2.66
CA ARG A 95 -15.32 -5.12 3.43
C ARG A 95 -16.20 -5.96 2.51
N ILE A 96 -16.59 -7.14 2.99
CA ILE A 96 -17.59 -7.98 2.31
C ILE A 96 -18.96 -7.35 2.58
N GLU A 97 -19.70 -7.02 1.53
CA GLU A 97 -21.08 -6.55 1.65
C GLU A 97 -22.07 -7.70 1.57
N GLU A 98 -21.83 -8.64 0.65
CA GLU A 98 -22.76 -9.75 0.39
C GLU A 98 -22.05 -10.95 -0.23
N ILE A 99 -22.47 -12.15 0.16
CA ILE A 99 -22.12 -13.42 -0.50
C ILE A 99 -23.40 -13.98 -1.11
N TYR A 100 -23.43 -14.12 -2.43
CA TYR A 100 -24.60 -14.58 -3.16
C TYR A 100 -24.65 -16.10 -3.22
N LYS A 101 -25.86 -16.65 -3.25
CA LYS A 101 -26.11 -18.10 -3.41
C LYS A 101 -25.50 -18.70 -4.68
N ASN A 102 -25.25 -17.89 -5.71
CA ASN A 102 -24.61 -18.32 -6.96
C ASN A 102 -23.07 -18.41 -6.85
N GLY A 103 -22.51 -18.24 -5.65
CA GLY A 103 -21.07 -18.33 -5.40
C GLY A 103 -20.28 -17.06 -5.74
N ASN A 104 -20.95 -15.97 -6.11
CA ASN A 104 -20.29 -14.66 -6.26
C ASN A 104 -20.27 -13.92 -4.91
N ALA A 105 -19.37 -12.95 -4.76
CA ALA A 105 -19.38 -12.02 -3.64
C ALA A 105 -19.31 -10.56 -4.11
N LYS A 106 -19.98 -9.68 -3.38
CA LYS A 106 -19.85 -8.22 -3.51
C LYS A 106 -19.03 -7.72 -2.34
N LEU A 107 -17.93 -7.05 -2.67
CA LEU A 107 -17.07 -6.37 -1.73
C LEU A 107 -17.14 -4.86 -2.02
N LYS A 108 -16.86 -4.07 -0.98
CA LYS A 108 -16.71 -2.63 -1.07
C LYS A 108 -15.28 -2.30 -0.69
N TYR A 109 -14.57 -1.62 -1.60
CA TYR A 109 -13.20 -1.15 -1.40
C TYR A 109 -13.19 0.37 -1.38
N GLU A 110 -12.68 0.95 -0.31
CA GLU A 110 -12.77 2.38 0.02
C GLU A 110 -11.38 2.94 0.32
N PRO A 111 -10.52 3.08 -0.72
CA PRO A 111 -9.14 3.54 -0.55
C PRO A 111 -9.00 4.91 0.11
N SER A 112 -10.03 5.75 0.05
CA SER A 112 -10.11 7.05 0.72
C SER A 112 -11.56 7.35 1.14
N GLU A 113 -11.78 8.47 1.84
CA GLU A 113 -13.12 8.95 2.20
C GLU A 113 -13.94 9.40 0.97
N TYR A 114 -13.28 9.69 -0.16
CA TYR A 114 -13.92 10.22 -1.37
C TYR A 114 -13.97 9.20 -2.52
N ASP A 115 -13.12 8.17 -2.47
CA ASP A 115 -12.99 7.17 -3.53
C ASP A 115 -13.48 5.81 -3.06
N SER A 116 -14.43 5.25 -3.80
CA SER A 116 -14.96 3.92 -3.51
C SER A 116 -15.25 3.12 -4.77
N PHE A 117 -15.05 1.80 -4.66
CA PHE A 117 -15.20 0.84 -5.74
C PHE A 117 -16.09 -0.33 -5.29
N SER A 118 -17.03 -0.71 -6.16
CA SER A 118 -17.87 -1.89 -5.98
C SER A 118 -17.19 -3.07 -6.65
N ILE A 119 -16.71 -4.01 -5.85
CA ILE A 119 -15.88 -5.13 -6.28
C ILE A 119 -16.76 -6.36 -6.39
N ARG A 120 -16.77 -6.99 -7.57
CA ARG A 120 -17.51 -8.24 -7.79
C ARG A 120 -16.52 -9.37 -7.99
N LEU A 121 -16.45 -10.27 -7.02
CA LEU A 121 -15.68 -11.50 -7.13
C LEU A 121 -16.58 -12.61 -7.66
N THR A 122 -16.08 -13.32 -8.67
CA THR A 122 -16.74 -14.49 -9.26
C THR A 122 -15.83 -15.71 -9.16
N PRO A 123 -16.37 -16.94 -9.15
CA PRO A 123 -15.54 -18.14 -9.17
C PRO A 123 -14.58 -18.17 -10.35
N GLN A 124 -14.97 -17.62 -11.51
CA GLN A 124 -14.12 -17.54 -12.69
C GLN A 124 -12.92 -16.61 -12.49
N LYS A 125 -13.10 -15.44 -11.87
CA LYS A 125 -11.99 -14.51 -11.60
C LYS A 125 -11.07 -15.02 -10.50
N VAL A 126 -11.62 -15.62 -9.46
CA VAL A 126 -10.82 -16.13 -8.33
C VAL A 126 -10.11 -17.43 -8.68
N GLY A 127 -10.75 -18.31 -9.47
CA GLY A 127 -10.27 -19.65 -9.83
C GLY A 127 -10.76 -20.76 -8.90
N GLU A 128 -11.59 -20.43 -7.90
CA GLU A 128 -12.16 -21.36 -6.92
C GLU A 128 -13.48 -20.80 -6.35
N ASN A 129 -14.10 -21.51 -5.40
CA ASN A 129 -15.30 -21.02 -4.73
C ASN A 129 -14.97 -19.76 -3.88
N VAL A 130 -15.69 -18.66 -4.13
CA VAL A 130 -15.39 -17.36 -3.53
C VAL A 130 -15.60 -17.34 -2.01
N GLU A 131 -16.62 -18.03 -1.50
CA GLU A 131 -16.88 -18.09 -0.06
C GLU A 131 -15.75 -18.83 0.68
N ASN A 132 -15.34 -19.98 0.16
CA ASN A 132 -14.20 -20.73 0.70
C ASN A 132 -12.91 -19.91 0.62
N PHE A 133 -12.65 -19.26 -0.51
CA PHE A 133 -11.49 -18.40 -0.71
C PHE A 133 -11.41 -17.30 0.36
N LEU A 134 -12.50 -16.54 0.54
CA LEU A 134 -12.56 -15.43 1.50
C LEU A 134 -12.48 -15.92 2.95
N ARG A 135 -13.09 -17.06 3.28
CA ARG A 135 -13.07 -17.64 4.64
C ARG A 135 -11.67 -18.05 5.09
N LEU A 136 -10.78 -18.37 4.16
CA LEU A 136 -9.41 -18.79 4.45
C LEU A 136 -8.42 -17.63 4.58
N LEU A 137 -8.88 -16.39 4.41
CA LEU A 137 -8.05 -15.20 4.58
C LEU A 137 -7.95 -14.80 6.05
N GLY A 138 -6.75 -14.42 6.49
CA GLY A 138 -6.54 -13.80 7.79
C GLY A 138 -7.15 -12.40 7.89
N GLU A 139 -7.25 -11.87 9.12
CA GLU A 139 -7.72 -10.50 9.38
C GLU A 139 -6.87 -9.46 8.62
N THR A 140 -7.50 -8.35 8.27
CA THR A 140 -6.85 -7.22 7.58
C THR A 140 -5.65 -6.72 8.38
N ALA A 141 -4.44 -6.89 7.85
CA ALA A 141 -3.29 -6.18 8.37
C ALA A 141 -3.46 -4.70 8.02
N LYS A 142 -3.69 -3.85 9.02
CA LYS A 142 -3.56 -2.40 8.83
C LYS A 142 -2.09 -2.12 8.59
N THR A 143 -1.69 -1.90 7.34
CA THR A 143 -0.31 -1.53 7.03
C THR A 143 -0.31 -0.17 6.34
N ARG A 144 -0.34 0.90 7.15
CA ARG A 144 -0.23 2.27 6.64
C ARG A 144 1.23 2.59 6.40
N PHE A 145 1.69 2.41 5.17
CA PHE A 145 2.93 3.04 4.75
C PHE A 145 2.57 4.43 4.20
N THR A 146 2.96 5.50 4.89
CA THR A 146 2.84 6.88 4.40
C THR A 146 4.16 7.31 3.75
N PRO A 147 4.22 7.58 2.43
CA PRO A 147 5.43 8.02 1.73
C PRO A 147 5.89 9.45 2.10
N SER A 148 5.43 10.00 3.22
CA SER A 148 5.83 11.32 3.71
C SER A 148 6.91 11.29 4.76
N GLU A 149 7.23 10.14 5.34
CA GLU A 149 8.13 10.09 6.50
C GLU A 149 9.18 9.00 6.34
N VAL A 150 10.45 9.40 6.55
CA VAL A 150 11.62 8.53 6.41
C VAL A 150 11.68 7.59 7.61
N TRP A 151 11.53 6.30 7.34
CA TRP A 151 11.74 5.25 8.32
C TRP A 151 13.22 5.04 8.57
N LYS A 152 13.55 4.45 9.71
CA LYS A 152 14.94 4.15 10.06
C LYS A 152 15.13 2.66 10.26
N VAL A 153 16.22 2.11 9.74
CA VAL A 153 16.71 0.77 10.09
C VAL A 153 18.10 0.90 10.72
N GLU A 154 18.32 0.26 11.86
CA GLU A 154 19.64 0.18 12.47
C GLU A 154 19.71 -1.00 13.45
N PRO A 155 20.92 -1.50 13.77
CA PRO A 155 21.13 -2.33 14.95
C PRO A 155 20.86 -1.51 16.21
N ALA A 156 20.23 -2.12 17.22
CA ALA A 156 19.92 -1.41 18.44
C ALA A 156 21.19 -0.97 19.19
N LYS A 157 21.39 0.35 19.34
CA LYS A 157 22.56 0.94 20.03
C LYS A 157 22.66 0.54 21.51
N SER A 158 21.53 0.19 22.13
CA SER A 158 21.45 -0.31 23.50
C SER A 158 20.23 -1.21 23.69
N GLY A 159 20.23 -2.05 24.73
CA GLY A 159 19.09 -2.90 25.10
C GLY A 159 17.94 -2.20 25.83
N ARG A 160 17.89 -0.85 25.81
CA ARG A 160 16.89 -0.06 26.56
C ARG A 160 15.57 0.14 25.81
N SER A 161 15.56 -0.03 24.48
CA SER A 161 14.34 0.12 23.68
C SER A 161 13.37 -1.04 23.90
N LYS A 162 12.08 -0.72 23.97
CA LYS A 162 10.98 -1.69 23.90
C LYS A 162 10.31 -1.60 22.54
N CYS A 163 10.02 -2.74 21.95
CA CYS A 163 9.24 -2.87 20.73
C CYS A 163 7.82 -2.36 20.97
N ARG A 164 7.37 -1.43 20.13
CA ARG A 164 6.03 -0.85 20.23
C ARG A 164 4.93 -1.74 19.64
N THR A 165 5.29 -2.77 18.87
CA THR A 165 4.34 -3.78 18.38
C THR A 165 4.04 -4.82 19.46
N CYS A 166 5.07 -5.51 19.98
CA CYS A 166 4.89 -6.66 20.87
C CYS A 166 5.14 -6.36 22.36
N GLY A 167 5.64 -5.16 22.70
CA GLY A 167 5.99 -4.77 24.08
C GLY A 167 7.30 -5.35 24.62
N GLY A 168 7.93 -6.29 23.89
CA GLY A 168 9.20 -6.94 24.28
C GLY A 168 10.41 -6.00 24.25
N LYS A 169 11.49 -6.36 24.95
CA LYS A 169 12.77 -5.63 24.85
C LYS A 169 13.46 -5.93 23.51
N ILE A 170 14.14 -4.94 22.95
CA ILE A 170 15.01 -5.09 21.78
C ILE A 170 16.46 -5.14 22.28
N PRO A 171 17.17 -6.30 22.23
CA PRO A 171 18.55 -6.43 22.67
C PRO A 171 19.51 -5.56 21.86
N LYS A 172 20.63 -5.15 22.48
CA LYS A 172 21.71 -4.42 21.80
C LYS A 172 22.22 -5.24 20.61
N GLY A 173 22.38 -4.60 19.46
CA GLY A 173 22.85 -5.23 18.22
C GLY A 173 21.75 -5.92 17.41
N GLN A 174 20.54 -6.13 17.96
CA GLN A 174 19.43 -6.67 17.16
C GLN A 174 18.93 -5.60 16.18
N LEU A 175 18.70 -6.00 14.93
CA LEU A 175 18.10 -5.16 13.90
C LEU A 175 16.70 -4.68 14.34
N ARG A 176 16.42 -3.39 14.14
CA ARG A 176 15.15 -2.77 14.52
C ARG A 176 14.70 -1.72 13.51
N LEU A 177 13.39 -1.50 13.47
CA LEU A 177 12.75 -0.46 12.66
C LEU A 177 12.32 0.70 13.54
N GLY A 178 12.60 1.91 13.08
CA GLY A 178 12.12 3.17 13.64
C GLY A 178 10.95 3.69 12.81
N GLU A 179 9.74 3.58 13.37
CA GLU A 179 8.55 4.25 12.86
C GLU A 179 8.67 5.75 13.21
N PRO A 180 8.66 6.66 12.22
CA PRO A 180 8.78 8.09 12.47
C PRO A 180 7.57 8.61 13.28
N GLY A 181 7.82 9.62 14.10
CA GLY A 181 6.78 10.35 14.82
C GLY A 181 7.32 11.66 15.37
N TYR A 182 6.46 12.61 15.68
CA TYR A 182 6.89 13.94 16.15
C TYR A 182 6.52 14.18 17.60
N TYR A 183 7.45 14.75 18.36
CA TYR A 183 7.19 15.25 19.71
C TYR A 183 7.70 16.68 19.80
N GLN A 184 6.79 17.64 20.02
CA GLN A 184 7.12 19.07 20.06
C GLN A 184 7.94 19.50 18.82
N ASP A 185 7.45 19.15 17.62
CA ASP A 185 8.09 19.41 16.33
C ASP A 185 9.47 18.77 16.10
N HIS A 186 9.95 17.94 17.03
CA HIS A 186 11.15 17.13 16.82
C HIS A 186 10.81 15.74 16.32
N LEU A 187 11.53 15.31 15.27
CA LEU A 187 11.46 13.93 14.79
C LEU A 187 11.96 12.97 15.87
N THR A 188 11.15 11.96 16.13
CA THR A 188 11.39 10.86 17.06
C THR A 188 11.07 9.55 16.38
N TYR A 189 11.59 8.45 16.92
CA TYR A 189 11.31 7.11 16.40
C TYR A 189 10.69 6.23 17.47
N LYS A 190 9.56 5.61 17.13
CA LYS A 190 9.01 4.47 17.84
C LYS A 190 9.74 3.22 17.34
N TRP A 191 10.40 2.52 18.26
CA TRP A 191 11.22 1.36 17.91
C TRP A 191 10.38 0.08 17.89
N HIS A 192 10.62 -0.76 16.89
CA HIS A 192 10.02 -2.08 16.70
C HIS A 192 11.12 -3.10 16.45
N HIS A 193 10.91 -4.37 16.84
CA HIS A 193 11.70 -5.44 16.24
C HIS A 193 11.52 -5.40 14.73
N PHE A 194 12.57 -5.74 13.98
CA PHE A 194 12.51 -5.77 12.52
C PHE A 194 11.32 -6.63 12.04
N ASP A 195 11.28 -7.90 12.44
CA ASP A 195 10.22 -8.85 12.05
C ASP A 195 8.82 -8.45 12.54
N CYS A 196 8.71 -7.66 13.61
CA CYS A 196 7.42 -7.21 14.12
C CYS A 196 6.78 -6.09 13.26
N LYS A 197 7.52 -5.49 12.33
CA LYS A 197 7.09 -4.30 11.61
C LYS A 197 7.51 -4.28 10.13
N ALA A 198 8.40 -5.17 9.70
CA ALA A 198 8.86 -5.26 8.31
C ALA A 198 7.71 -5.45 7.32
N ASP A 199 6.78 -6.35 7.63
CA ASP A 199 5.53 -6.56 6.88
C ASP A 199 4.75 -5.26 6.58
N GLU A 200 4.78 -4.30 7.51
CA GLU A 200 4.03 -3.05 7.41
C GLU A 200 4.69 -2.00 6.53
N ILE A 201 6.00 -2.13 6.30
CA ILE A 201 6.77 -1.24 5.43
C ILE A 201 7.32 -1.97 4.20
N TRP A 202 6.75 -3.14 3.88
CA TRP A 202 7.14 -3.89 2.70
C TRP A 202 7.01 -3.04 1.43
N GLY A 203 8.03 -3.02 0.59
CA GLY A 203 8.08 -2.20 -0.61
C GLY A 203 8.35 -0.71 -0.37
N ILE A 204 8.75 -0.30 0.84
CA ILE A 204 9.19 1.07 1.14
C ILE A 204 10.24 1.53 0.11
N PRO A 205 10.13 2.73 -0.48
CA PRO A 205 11.19 3.25 -1.33
C PRO A 205 12.53 3.24 -0.58
N LYS A 206 13.63 2.83 -1.24
CA LYS A 206 14.93 2.69 -0.58
C LYS A 206 15.41 4.00 0.06
N ASP A 207 15.14 5.13 -0.59
CA ASP A 207 15.41 6.49 -0.11
C ASP A 207 14.53 6.91 1.09
N MET A 208 13.45 6.17 1.36
CA MET A 208 12.59 6.35 2.54
C MET A 208 12.99 5.44 3.71
N LEU A 209 14.06 4.64 3.58
CA LEU A 209 14.63 3.82 4.63
C LEU A 209 16.05 4.27 4.99
N ASP A 210 16.15 5.23 5.90
CA ASP A 210 17.41 5.72 6.45
C ASP A 210 18.17 4.62 7.23
N GLY A 211 19.50 4.64 7.11
CA GLY A 211 20.40 3.69 7.79
C GLY A 211 20.63 2.36 7.07
N LEU A 212 19.99 2.11 5.92
CA LEU A 212 20.22 0.90 5.12
C LEU A 212 21.68 0.76 4.67
N ASP A 213 22.26 1.85 4.16
CA ASP A 213 23.63 1.86 3.63
C ASP A 213 24.70 1.71 4.72
N ASP A 214 24.35 1.99 5.97
CA ASP A 214 25.22 1.87 7.15
C ASP A 214 25.26 0.45 7.75
N LEU A 215 24.43 -0.47 7.25
CA LEU A 215 24.37 -1.86 7.72
C LEU A 215 25.54 -2.70 7.17
N GLU A 216 25.90 -3.76 7.91
CA GLU A 216 26.77 -4.84 7.42
C GLU A 216 26.07 -5.63 6.29
N ASP A 217 26.85 -6.26 5.40
CA ASP A 217 26.33 -6.87 4.17
C ASP A 217 25.27 -7.96 4.44
N ASP A 218 25.47 -8.78 5.47
CA ASP A 218 24.52 -9.80 5.90
C ASP A 218 23.19 -9.19 6.38
N ALA A 219 23.25 -8.12 7.16
CA ALA A 219 22.05 -7.38 7.58
C ALA A 219 21.37 -6.66 6.40
N LYS A 220 22.14 -6.12 5.44
CA LYS A 220 21.59 -5.51 4.22
C LYS A 220 20.82 -6.52 3.38
N GLU A 221 21.38 -7.71 3.17
CA GLU A 221 20.68 -8.75 2.39
C GLU A 221 19.41 -9.22 3.11
N ALA A 222 19.44 -9.42 4.43
CA ALA A 222 18.24 -9.76 5.19
C ALA A 222 17.15 -8.69 5.09
N VAL A 223 17.52 -7.40 5.15
CA VAL A 223 16.55 -6.30 4.96
C VAL A 223 16.01 -6.30 3.53
N LYS A 224 16.85 -6.57 2.53
CA LYS A 224 16.40 -6.57 1.13
C LYS A 224 15.49 -7.73 0.80
N GLU A 225 15.80 -8.90 1.34
CA GLU A 225 14.96 -10.09 1.22
C GLU A 225 13.59 -9.80 1.82
N GLU A 226 13.55 -9.33 3.07
CA GLU A 226 12.29 -9.12 3.79
C GLU A 226 11.47 -7.96 3.22
N LEU A 227 12.09 -6.86 2.77
CA LEU A 227 11.35 -5.65 2.35
C LEU A 227 11.10 -5.54 0.84
N TRP A 228 11.86 -6.23 -0.02
CA TRP A 228 11.78 -6.03 -1.48
C TRP A 228 11.85 -7.30 -2.34
N SER A 229 11.90 -8.49 -1.73
CA SER A 229 11.75 -9.77 -2.44
C SER A 229 10.31 -10.26 -2.40
#